data_AF-A0A1R2C3T3-F1
#
_entry.id   AF-A0A1R2C3T3-F1
#
_cell.length_a   1.000
_cell.length_b   1.000
_cell.length_c   1.000
_cell.angle_alpha   90.00
_cell.angle_beta   90.00
_cell.angle_gamma   90.00
#
_symmetry.space_group_name_H-M   'P 1'
#
loop_
_entity.id
_entity.type
_entity.pdbx_description
1 polymer ?
#
loop_
_entity_poly.entity_id
_entity_poly.type
_entity_poly.pdbx_seq_one_letter_code
_entity_poly.pdbx_strand_id
1 'polypeptide(L)'
;MECFCGNPSKYKCPKCLVKYCSLTCYTVHKDNCQEKPEDTEVKCIVKHPPRNYLIEDEDELLLSDQELEKMRGCKELVDMLKNPELQKIIQEIDSSDNRLGALRSVMAQDKNGDSDFSHVIDLMLLSVGFLNEEGVSTL
;
A
#
# COMPACT_ATOMS: atom_id res chain seq x y z
N MET A 1 -23.09 -7.00 -4.08
CA MET A 1 -24.23 -6.41 -3.33
C MET A 1 -25.11 -5.66 -4.30
N GLU A 2 -26.32 -6.17 -4.49
CA GLU A 2 -27.22 -5.80 -5.58
C GLU A 2 -28.48 -5.10 -5.05
N CYS A 3 -29.25 -4.49 -5.95
CA CYS A 3 -30.60 -4.02 -5.64
C CYS A 3 -31.43 -5.16 -5.05
N PHE A 4 -32.15 -4.89 -3.96
CA PHE A 4 -33.07 -5.85 -3.31
C PHE A 4 -34.18 -6.37 -4.24
N CYS A 5 -34.36 -5.71 -5.39
CA CYS A 5 -35.44 -5.91 -6.33
C CYS A 5 -35.15 -6.93 -7.45
N GLY A 6 -33.92 -7.47 -7.55
CA GLY A 6 -33.53 -8.45 -8.58
C GLY A 6 -33.47 -7.93 -10.03
N ASN A 7 -33.76 -6.65 -10.26
CA ASN A 7 -33.67 -6.01 -11.58
C ASN A 7 -32.25 -5.51 -11.90
N PRO A 8 -31.86 -5.45 -13.19
CA PRO A 8 -30.56 -4.91 -13.58
C PRO A 8 -30.44 -3.47 -13.10
N SER A 9 -29.42 -3.22 -12.29
CA SER A 9 -29.24 -1.93 -11.65
C SER A 9 -28.57 -0.93 -12.61
N LYS A 10 -29.25 0.18 -12.88
CA LYS A 10 -28.76 1.24 -13.80
C LYS A 10 -28.05 2.38 -13.07
N TYR A 11 -28.30 2.56 -11.78
CA TYR A 11 -27.85 3.72 -11.02
C TYR A 11 -27.14 3.30 -9.72
N LYS A 12 -26.42 4.23 -9.07
CA LYS A 12 -25.68 4.03 -7.82
C LYS A 12 -26.01 5.12 -6.81
N CYS A 13 -26.16 4.76 -5.53
CA CYS A 13 -26.36 5.72 -4.46
C CYS A 13 -25.06 6.53 -4.21
N PRO A 14 -25.11 7.87 -4.11
CA PRO A 14 -23.92 8.68 -3.86
C PRO A 14 -23.34 8.54 -2.44
N LYS A 15 -24.12 8.01 -1.47
CA LYS A 15 -23.70 7.89 -0.07
C LYS A 15 -23.00 6.58 0.27
N CYS A 16 -23.40 5.49 -0.37
CA CYS A 16 -22.94 4.14 -0.02
C CYS A 16 -22.59 3.27 -1.24
N LEU A 17 -22.73 3.83 -2.45
CA LEU A 17 -22.44 3.17 -3.73
C LEU A 17 -23.27 1.92 -4.06
N VAL A 18 -24.27 1.59 -3.23
CA VAL A 18 -25.23 0.51 -3.50
C VAL A 18 -25.98 0.80 -4.80
N LYS A 19 -26.07 -0.22 -5.66
CA LYS A 19 -26.72 -0.12 -6.97
C LYS A 19 -28.24 -0.22 -6.82
N TYR A 20 -28.99 0.55 -7.62
CA TYR A 20 -30.44 0.52 -7.68
C TYR A 20 -30.94 0.57 -9.13
N CYS A 21 -32.15 0.06 -9.38
CA CYS A 21 -32.72 0.01 -10.74
C CYS A 21 -33.65 1.21 -11.04
N SER A 22 -34.30 1.79 -10.03
CA SER A 22 -35.34 2.82 -10.18
C SER A 22 -35.42 3.76 -8.98
N LEU A 23 -36.17 4.86 -9.14
CA LEU A 23 -36.46 5.79 -8.05
C LEU A 23 -37.18 5.12 -6.87
N THR A 24 -38.04 4.12 -7.13
CA THR A 24 -38.72 3.36 -6.07
C THR A 24 -37.75 2.55 -5.22
N CYS A 25 -36.72 1.95 -5.83
CA CYS A 25 -35.66 1.28 -5.08
C CYS A 25 -34.75 2.28 -4.36
N TYR A 26 -34.54 3.48 -4.94
CA TYR A 26 -33.79 4.54 -4.28
C TYR A 26 -34.49 5.07 -3.03
N THR A 27 -35.82 5.27 -3.05
CA THR A 27 -36.56 5.76 -1.88
C THR A 27 -36.54 4.76 -0.73
N VAL A 28 -36.71 3.46 -1.02
CA VAL A 28 -36.61 2.40 0.00
C VAL A 28 -35.19 2.32 0.57
N HIS A 29 -34.18 2.46 -0.29
CA HIS A 29 -32.78 2.49 0.13
C HIS A 29 -32.46 3.71 0.98
N LYS A 30 -32.95 4.90 0.61
CA LYS A 30 -32.64 6.18 1.27
C LYS A 30 -32.99 6.16 2.76
N ASP A 31 -34.11 5.55 3.13
CA ASP A 31 -34.55 5.40 4.54
C ASP A 31 -33.61 4.54 5.38
N ASN A 32 -32.96 3.54 4.76
CA ASN A 32 -32.02 2.62 5.43
C ASN A 32 -30.57 2.80 4.95
N CYS A 33 -30.24 3.95 4.36
CA CYS A 33 -28.94 4.19 3.79
C CYS A 33 -27.92 4.40 4.90
N GLN A 34 -27.16 3.36 5.22
CA GLN A 34 -25.97 3.46 6.05
C GLN A 34 -24.86 4.10 5.20
N GLU A 35 -24.16 5.09 5.75
CA GLU A 35 -22.90 5.56 5.17
C GLU A 35 -21.98 4.35 5.10
N LYS A 36 -21.42 4.06 3.92
CA LYS A 36 -20.37 3.05 3.85
C LYS A 36 -19.26 3.58 4.77
N PRO A 37 -18.65 2.79 5.68
CA PRO A 37 -17.38 3.19 6.26
C PRO A 37 -16.53 3.59 5.07
N GLU A 38 -15.99 4.81 5.11
CA GLU A 38 -15.04 5.24 4.09
C GLU A 38 -14.09 4.07 3.93
N ASP A 39 -14.18 3.40 2.77
CA ASP A 39 -12.98 2.85 2.19
C ASP A 39 -12.16 4.11 2.14
N THR A 40 -11.25 4.26 3.10
CA THR A 40 -10.14 5.16 2.98
C THR A 40 -9.40 4.63 1.76
N GLU A 41 -9.96 4.90 0.58
CA GLU A 41 -9.23 5.21 -0.61
C GLU A 41 -8.35 6.33 -0.11
N VAL A 42 -7.20 5.93 0.44
CA VAL A 42 -6.06 6.78 0.63
C VAL A 42 -5.93 7.39 -0.75
N LYS A 43 -6.47 8.59 -0.92
CA LYS A 43 -6.06 9.45 -2.00
C LYS A 43 -4.59 9.59 -1.72
N CYS A 44 -3.79 8.76 -2.37
CA CYS A 44 -2.36 8.93 -2.43
C CYS A 44 -2.19 10.24 -3.22
N ILE A 45 -2.38 11.37 -2.55
CA ILE A 45 -1.91 12.68 -2.98
C ILE A 45 -0.41 12.70 -2.71
N VAL A 46 0.29 11.63 -3.07
CA VAL A 46 1.72 11.73 -3.29
C VAL A 46 1.80 12.12 -4.75
N LYS A 47 2.06 13.41 -4.97
CA LYS A 47 2.46 13.92 -6.29
C LYS A 47 3.86 13.38 -6.55
N HIS A 48 3.97 12.09 -6.80
CA HIS A 48 5.23 11.54 -7.29
C HIS A 48 5.51 12.26 -8.62
N PRO A 49 6.75 12.72 -8.87
CA PRO A 49 7.18 12.92 -10.24
C PRO A 49 6.84 11.67 -11.05
N PRO A 50 6.46 11.77 -12.33
CA PRO A 50 6.23 10.58 -13.16
C PRO A 50 7.48 9.70 -13.11
N ARG A 51 7.41 8.62 -12.32
CA ARG A 51 8.49 7.63 -12.24
C ARG A 51 8.47 6.90 -13.57
N ASN A 52 9.54 7.02 -14.35
CA ASN A 52 9.70 6.17 -15.50
C ASN A 52 10.07 4.77 -14.98
N TYR A 53 9.07 3.96 -14.63
CA TYR A 53 9.27 2.56 -14.26
C TYR A 53 9.79 1.72 -15.44
N LEU A 54 9.88 2.31 -16.63
CA LEU A 54 10.62 1.79 -17.78
C LEU A 54 12.05 2.30 -17.67
N ILE A 55 12.81 1.72 -16.75
CA ILE A 55 14.25 1.98 -16.65
C ILE A 55 14.91 1.11 -17.71
N GLU A 56 15.70 1.73 -18.59
CA GLU A 56 16.41 1.05 -19.70
C GLU A 56 17.65 0.27 -19.22
N ASP A 57 18.05 0.44 -17.96
CA ASP A 57 19.18 -0.24 -17.34
C ASP A 57 18.78 -1.64 -16.85
N GLU A 58 19.34 -2.67 -17.49
CA GLU A 58 19.13 -4.11 -17.23
C GLU A 58 19.51 -4.56 -15.80
N ASP A 59 20.19 -3.70 -15.03
CA ASP A 59 20.81 -4.02 -13.75
C ASP A 59 19.99 -3.58 -12.51
N GLU A 60 18.84 -2.93 -12.68
CA GLU A 60 18.03 -2.48 -11.53
C GLU A 60 17.02 -3.56 -11.10
N LEU A 61 17.26 -4.17 -9.93
CA LEU A 61 16.40 -5.23 -9.37
C LEU A 61 15.04 -4.65 -8.95
N LEU A 62 14.02 -4.91 -9.77
CA LEU A 62 12.63 -4.60 -9.46
C LEU A 62 11.91 -5.83 -8.91
N LEU A 63 11.11 -5.64 -7.87
CA LEU A 63 10.24 -6.68 -7.34
C LEU A 63 9.13 -6.99 -8.34
N SER A 64 8.95 -8.26 -8.64
CA SER A 64 7.81 -8.79 -9.40
C SER A 64 6.51 -8.67 -8.60
N ASP A 65 5.37 -8.73 -9.30
CA ASP A 65 4.04 -8.76 -8.66
C ASP A 65 3.91 -9.92 -7.64
N GLN A 66 4.56 -11.06 -7.92
CA GLN A 66 4.55 -12.20 -7.01
C GLN A 66 5.29 -11.91 -5.70
N GLU A 67 6.43 -11.21 -5.77
CA GLU A 67 7.21 -10.81 -4.61
C GLU A 67 6.47 -9.76 -3.78
N LEU A 68 5.80 -8.80 -4.42
CA LEU A 68 4.95 -7.83 -3.75
C LEU A 68 3.77 -8.50 -3.02
N GLU A 69 3.18 -9.54 -3.60
CA GLU A 69 2.08 -10.29 -2.94
C GLU A 69 2.59 -11.08 -1.73
N LYS A 70 3.82 -11.62 -1.76
CA LYS A 70 4.46 -12.22 -0.56
C LYS A 70 4.60 -11.20 0.56
N MET A 71 5.07 -9.99 0.24
CA MET A 71 5.17 -8.89 1.21
C MET A 71 3.81 -8.52 1.80
N ARG A 72 2.76 -8.44 0.97
CA ARG A 72 1.40 -8.18 1.44
C ARG A 72 0.88 -9.26 2.39
N GLY A 73 1.29 -10.52 2.18
CA GLY A 73 0.94 -11.63 3.07
C GLY A 73 1.56 -11.56 4.46
N CYS A 74 2.66 -10.81 4.62
CA CYS A 74 3.36 -10.64 5.90
C CYS A 74 2.63 -9.62 6.80
N LYS A 75 1.79 -10.11 7.71
CA LYS A 75 1.00 -9.26 8.61
C LYS A 75 1.86 -8.35 9.49
N GLU A 76 2.97 -8.87 10.00
CA GLU A 76 3.91 -8.11 10.85
C GLU A 76 4.45 -6.89 10.10
N LEU A 77 4.94 -7.09 8.88
CA LEU A 77 5.40 -6.01 8.00
C LEU A 77 4.29 -5.01 7.71
N VAL A 78 3.09 -5.46 7.37
CA VAL A 78 1.94 -4.58 7.11
C VAL A 78 1.56 -3.76 8.35
N ASP A 79 1.62 -4.36 9.54
CA ASP A 79 1.31 -3.67 10.79
C ASP A 79 2.38 -2.64 11.15
N MET A 80 3.67 -2.95 10.96
CA MET A 80 4.76 -2.00 11.15
C MET A 80 4.67 -0.80 10.19
N LEU A 81 4.29 -1.04 8.93
CA LEU A 81 4.08 0.01 7.94
C LEU A 81 2.94 0.97 8.28
N LYS A 82 2.08 0.67 9.27
CA LYS A 82 1.09 1.62 9.80
C LYS A 82 1.71 2.68 10.71
N ASN A 83 2.96 2.50 11.15
CA ASN A 83 3.64 3.47 12.00
C ASN A 83 3.86 4.79 11.22
N PRO A 84 3.33 5.93 11.69
CA PRO A 84 3.44 7.20 10.98
C PRO A 84 4.87 7.73 10.89
N GLU A 85 5.73 7.46 11.87
CA GLU A 85 7.14 7.87 11.83
C GLU A 85 7.89 7.08 10.76
N LEU A 86 7.63 5.79 10.66
CA LEU A 86 8.19 4.94 9.61
C LEU A 86 7.73 5.39 8.21
N GLN A 87 6.45 5.72 8.07
CA GLN A 87 5.93 6.25 6.80
C GLN A 87 6.58 7.57 6.42
N LYS A 88 6.86 8.46 7.38
CA LYS A 88 7.59 9.71 7.10
C LYS A 88 9.00 9.42 6.58
N ILE A 89 9.73 8.51 7.22
CA ILE A 89 11.08 8.11 6.76
C ILE A 89 11.03 7.59 5.32
N ILE A 90 10.09 6.68 5.01
CA ILE A 90 9.92 6.14 3.66
C ILE A 90 9.57 7.25 2.67
N GLN A 91 8.69 8.18 3.04
CA GLN A 91 8.33 9.32 2.19
C GLN A 91 9.49 10.29 1.96
N GLU A 92 10.31 10.56 2.98
CA GLU A 92 11.51 11.40 2.86
C GLU A 92 12.53 10.77 1.92
N ILE A 93 12.76 9.45 2.03
CA ILE A 93 13.64 8.73 1.11
C ILE A 93 13.08 8.78 -0.32
N ASP A 94 11.80 8.46 -0.50
CA ASP A 94 11.18 8.36 -1.82
C ASP A 94 11.07 9.71 -2.55
N SER A 95 10.88 10.80 -1.80
CA SER A 95 10.80 12.17 -2.35
C SER A 95 12.15 12.86 -2.50
N SER A 96 13.24 12.24 -2.06
CA SER A 96 14.60 12.80 -2.16
C SER A 96 15.12 12.80 -3.60
N ASP A 97 15.81 13.87 -3.98
CA ASP A 97 16.57 13.93 -5.24
C ASP A 97 17.68 12.86 -5.29
N ASN A 98 18.24 12.47 -4.13
CA ASN A 98 19.23 11.40 -4.00
C ASN A 98 18.74 10.32 -3.04
N ARG A 99 17.83 9.48 -3.53
CA ARG A 99 17.17 8.40 -2.75
C ARG A 99 18.16 7.42 -2.12
N LEU A 100 19.19 6.99 -2.86
CA LEU A 100 20.21 6.08 -2.33
C LEU A 100 21.03 6.75 -1.21
N GLY A 101 21.36 8.03 -1.36
CA GLY A 101 22.02 8.81 -0.32
C GLY A 101 21.15 9.01 0.92
N ALA A 102 19.86 9.28 0.73
CA ALA A 102 18.89 9.41 1.82
C ALA A 102 18.73 8.08 2.57
N LEU A 103 18.57 6.96 1.85
CA LEU A 103 18.53 5.62 2.42
C LEU A 103 19.78 5.32 3.26
N ARG A 104 20.98 5.52 2.69
CA ARG A 104 22.24 5.33 3.42
C ARG A 104 22.32 6.20 4.68
N SER A 105 21.80 7.41 4.61
CA SER A 105 21.80 8.33 5.76
C SER A 105 20.89 7.82 6.88
N VAL A 106 19.70 7.32 6.55
CA VAL A 106 18.78 6.70 7.50
C VAL A 106 19.42 5.46 8.13
N MET A 107 19.99 4.57 7.31
CA MET A 107 20.66 3.36 7.81
C MET A 107 21.89 3.69 8.68
N ALA A 108 22.65 4.74 8.36
CA ALA A 108 23.82 5.16 9.14
C ALA A 108 23.46 5.84 10.47
N GLN A 109 22.25 6.41 10.58
CA GLN A 109 21.76 6.97 11.84
C GLN A 109 21.37 5.87 12.84
N ASP A 110 20.96 4.70 12.36
CA ASP A 110 20.69 3.53 13.18
C ASP A 110 21.98 2.79 13.55
N LYS A 111 22.65 3.30 14.59
CA LYS A 111 23.94 2.76 15.06
C LYS A 111 23.86 1.32 15.58
N ASN A 112 22.66 0.87 15.98
CA ASN A 112 22.47 -0.42 16.63
C ASN A 112 21.74 -1.43 15.73
N GLY A 113 21.21 -1.01 14.58
CA GLY A 113 20.42 -1.88 13.69
C GLY A 113 19.08 -2.31 14.29
N ASP A 114 18.58 -1.58 15.30
CA ASP A 114 17.39 -1.94 16.09
C ASP A 114 16.28 -0.90 15.93
N SER A 115 16.37 -0.06 14.90
CA SER A 115 15.26 0.83 14.56
C SER A 115 14.13 0.06 13.89
N ASP A 116 12.90 0.55 14.06
CA ASP A 116 11.72 0.05 13.35
C ASP A 116 11.96 0.03 11.82
N PHE A 117 12.75 0.97 11.30
CA PHE A 117 13.09 1.02 9.88
C PHE A 117 13.96 -0.17 9.46
N SER A 118 15.03 -0.46 10.20
CA SER A 118 15.90 -1.61 9.92
C SER A 118 15.13 -2.93 10.01
N HIS A 119 14.31 -3.11 11.05
CA HIS A 119 13.48 -4.32 11.21
C HIS A 119 12.47 -4.47 10.05
N VAL A 120 11.87 -3.37 9.58
CA VAL A 120 11.02 -3.41 8.38
C VAL A 120 11.80 -3.82 7.14
N ILE A 121 13.00 -3.28 6.91
CA ILE A 121 13.82 -3.66 5.75
C ILE A 121 14.19 -5.14 5.81
N ASP A 122 14.58 -5.66 6.97
CA ASP A 122 14.89 -7.08 7.16
C ASP A 122 13.67 -7.95 6.87
N LEU A 123 12.48 -7.58 7.38
CA LEU A 123 11.23 -8.26 7.07
C LEU A 123 10.88 -8.20 5.58
N MET A 124 11.16 -7.09 4.89
CA MET A 124 10.95 -6.99 3.44
C MET A 124 11.84 -8.01 2.72
N LEU A 125 13.13 -8.01 3.01
CA LEU A 125 14.12 -8.88 2.37
C LEU A 125 13.88 -10.37 2.68
N LEU A 126 13.44 -10.70 3.90
CA LEU A 126 13.01 -12.04 4.27
C LEU A 126 11.76 -12.47 3.48
N SER A 127 10.76 -11.58 3.35
CA SER A 127 9.50 -11.88 2.66
C SER A 127 9.71 -12.18 1.17
N VAL A 128 10.65 -11.48 0.53
CA VAL A 128 11.00 -11.70 -0.88
C VAL A 128 12.01 -12.84 -1.07
N GLY A 129 12.64 -13.32 0.01
CA GLY A 129 13.56 -14.46 0.00
C GLY A 129 15.00 -14.09 -0.33
N PHE A 130 15.36 -12.80 -0.23
CA PHE A 130 16.73 -12.30 -0.40
C PHE A 130 17.60 -12.52 0.83
N LEU A 131 16.98 -12.76 1.99
CA LEU A 131 17.62 -13.20 3.22
C LEU A 131 17.01 -14.54 3.65
N ASN A 132 17.83 -15.41 4.25
CA ASN A 132 17.36 -16.59 4.96
C ASN A 132 17.06 -16.28 6.44
N GLU A 133 16.50 -17.24 7.18
CA GLU A 133 16.17 -17.09 8.63
C GLU A 133 17.40 -16.82 9.52
N GLU A 134 18.61 -16.98 8.99
CA GLU A 134 19.88 -16.69 9.65
C GLU A 134 20.45 -15.30 9.28
N GLY A 135 19.72 -14.50 8.50
CA GLY A 135 20.14 -13.17 8.07
C GLY A 135 21.22 -13.16 6.98
N VAL A 136 21.46 -14.29 6.32
CA VAL A 136 22.44 -14.41 5.23
C VAL A 136 21.75 -14.18 3.89
N SER A 137 22.39 -13.39 3.03
CA SER A 137 21.89 -13.16 1.67
C SER A 137 21.93 -14.44 0.84
N THR A 138 20.86 -14.69 0.09
CA THR A 138 20.69 -15.86 -0.79
C THR A 138 21.20 -15.62 -2.21
N LEU A 139 21.74 -14.42 -2.48
CA LEU A 139 22.37 -14.01 -3.75
C LEU A 139 23.85 -14.40 -3.82
#